data_AF-A0A4Z1PJ54-F1
#
_entry.id   AF-A0A4Z1PJ54-F1
#
_cell.length_a   1.000
_cell.length_b   1.000
_cell.length_c   1.000
_cell.angle_alpha   90.00
_cell.angle_beta   90.00
_cell.angle_gamma   90.00
#
_symmetry.space_group_name_H-M   'P 1'
#
loop_
_entity.id
_entity.type
_entity.pdbx_description
1 polymer ?
#
loop_
_entity_poly.entity_id
_entity_poly.type
_entity_poly.pdbx_seq_one_letter_code
_entity_poly.pdbx_strand_id
1 'polypeptide(L)'
;MRTNAIYAVAVLAKLSTSTPVNAAVTQVERAQAATIARNVDLALTPLIGLNECKAQSCALADAAGSSGKPPTVLPEGANDEDYKCILKYNPSAEPLLEKAKTGELPKVPKQDTGASTDLFKYLNSWQRPAERRSGETDKGSFTGKCAPNILIFSKGTLEPTQYGVTVGVTLTKGWDSNWTVYPVAYNPTVSGDFCLGLPGGMVARDILNEAAAKCPTSKIFMTGYSQGAMVVRNGVAYANDSARALVRGVLAFGDPFQGSPIKGYDGPLVTYCKPDDGVCGGNFELSGAHLSYPFDDSVTKAKELLKKWAAET
;
A
#
# COMPACT_ATOMS: atom_id res chain seq x y z
N MET A 1 29.62 12.25 -15.68
CA MET A 1 29.38 12.83 -14.33
C MET A 1 29.13 11.72 -13.31
N ARG A 2 30.12 10.85 -13.04
CA ARG A 2 29.97 9.65 -12.18
C ARG A 2 30.83 9.68 -10.90
N THR A 3 31.43 10.82 -10.58
CA THR A 3 32.49 10.89 -9.55
C THR A 3 32.06 11.58 -8.24
N ASN A 4 30.86 12.18 -8.18
CA ASN A 4 30.43 12.97 -7.01
C ASN A 4 29.55 12.21 -6.00
N ALA A 5 29.00 11.04 -6.36
CA ALA A 5 28.12 10.28 -5.46
C ALA A 5 28.87 9.50 -4.36
N ILE A 6 30.10 9.06 -4.64
CA ILE A 6 30.92 8.31 -3.67
C ILE A 6 31.42 9.22 -2.54
N TYR A 7 31.62 10.51 -2.80
CA TYR A 7 32.02 11.48 -1.79
C TYR A 7 30.89 11.83 -0.80
N ALA A 8 29.63 11.81 -1.22
CA ALA A 8 28.49 12.11 -0.34
C ALA A 8 28.25 11.00 0.71
N VAL A 9 28.44 9.73 0.33
CA VAL A 9 28.33 8.59 1.25
C VAL A 9 29.45 8.59 2.30
N ALA A 10 30.66 9.04 1.92
CA ALA A 10 31.78 9.17 2.84
C ALA A 10 31.63 10.33 3.86
N VAL A 11 30.86 11.38 3.52
CA VAL A 11 30.57 12.49 4.44
C VAL A 11 29.52 12.07 5.49
N LEU A 12 28.53 11.25 5.12
CA LEU A 12 27.54 10.74 6.07
C LEU A 12 28.10 9.63 6.99
N ALA A 13 29.02 8.79 6.50
CA ALA A 13 29.73 7.82 7.34
C ALA A 13 30.72 8.45 8.34
N LYS A 14 31.15 9.71 8.12
CA LYS A 14 31.97 10.47 9.06
C LYS A 14 31.18 11.24 10.12
N LEU A 15 29.85 11.29 10.03
CA LEU A 15 28.98 11.84 11.08
C LEU A 15 28.54 10.80 12.11
N SER A 16 28.82 9.50 11.88
CA SER A 16 28.50 8.43 12.82
C SER A 16 29.63 8.09 13.80
N THR A 17 30.75 8.82 13.78
CA THR A 17 31.84 8.62 14.74
C THR A 17 32.18 9.90 15.49
N SER A 18 31.80 9.90 16.78
CA SER A 18 32.44 10.65 17.88
C SER A 18 32.12 12.12 18.17
N THR A 19 30.91 12.62 17.91
CA THR A 19 30.41 13.81 18.63
C THR A 19 29.29 13.45 19.60
N PRO A 20 29.45 13.65 20.92
CA PRO A 20 28.35 13.48 21.86
C PRO A 20 27.24 14.47 21.49
N VAL A 21 26.03 13.96 21.31
CA VAL A 21 24.84 14.80 21.08
C VAL A 21 24.66 15.67 22.32
N ASN A 22 24.89 16.97 22.17
CA ASN A 22 24.73 17.94 23.24
C ASN A 22 23.27 17.89 23.74
N ALA A 23 23.06 17.79 25.06
CA ALA A 23 21.74 17.58 25.67
C ALA A 23 20.80 18.80 25.58
N ALA A 24 21.20 19.85 24.86
CA ALA A 24 20.49 21.13 24.74
C ALA A 24 19.78 21.34 23.39
N VAL A 25 19.50 20.28 22.62
CA VAL A 25 18.74 20.44 21.36
C VAL A 25 17.27 20.71 21.67
N THR A 26 16.79 21.88 21.28
CA THR A 26 15.39 22.29 21.46
C THR A 26 14.43 21.38 20.66
N GLN A 27 13.16 21.34 21.05
CA GLN A 27 12.14 20.57 20.30
C GLN A 27 12.01 21.05 18.85
N VAL A 28 12.23 22.35 18.61
CA VAL A 28 12.18 22.98 17.29
C VAL A 28 13.33 22.48 16.40
N GLU A 29 14.56 22.42 16.92
CA GLU A 29 15.72 21.93 16.18
C GLU A 29 15.60 20.43 15.87
N ARG A 30 14.97 19.64 16.74
CA ARG A 30 14.66 18.22 16.47
C ARG A 30 13.61 18.06 15.36
N ALA A 31 12.55 18.88 15.38
CA ALA A 31 11.53 18.88 14.34
C ALA A 31 12.10 19.30 12.98
N GLN A 32 12.97 20.30 12.96
CA GLN A 32 13.70 20.73 11.77
C GLN A 32 14.64 19.64 11.25
N ALA A 33 15.41 18.98 12.13
CA ALA A 33 16.28 17.87 11.75
C ALA A 33 15.48 16.67 11.20
N ALA A 34 14.33 16.35 11.80
CA ALA A 34 13.45 15.29 11.30
C ALA A 34 12.84 15.64 9.93
N THR A 35 12.48 16.90 9.72
CA THR A 35 11.97 17.39 8.43
C THR A 35 13.07 17.36 7.37
N ILE A 36 14.29 17.77 7.70
CA ILE A 36 15.45 17.70 6.79
C ILE A 36 15.78 16.24 6.47
N ALA A 37 15.83 15.35 7.47
CA ALA A 37 16.07 13.93 7.25
C ALA A 37 14.98 13.30 6.38
N ARG A 38 13.70 13.64 6.60
CA ARG A 38 12.59 13.23 5.74
C ARG A 38 12.74 13.77 4.32
N ASN A 39 13.13 15.03 4.15
CA ASN A 39 13.32 15.62 2.83
C ASN A 39 14.51 15.00 2.09
N VAL A 40 15.58 14.65 2.82
CA VAL A 40 16.74 13.93 2.28
C VAL A 40 16.37 12.50 1.93
N ASP A 41 15.64 11.77 2.78
CA ASP A 41 15.13 10.44 2.47
C ASP A 41 14.22 10.50 1.24
N LEU A 42 13.27 11.43 1.18
CA LEU A 42 12.40 11.65 0.02
C LEU A 42 13.19 12.03 -1.25
N ALA A 43 14.30 12.77 -1.12
CA ALA A 43 15.15 13.16 -2.25
C ALA A 43 16.09 12.03 -2.71
N LEU A 44 16.49 11.14 -1.80
CA LEU A 44 17.34 9.99 -2.09
C LEU A 44 16.53 8.78 -2.56
N THR A 45 15.27 8.64 -2.15
CA THR A 45 14.44 7.47 -2.52
C THR A 45 14.26 7.28 -4.05
N PRO A 46 14.11 8.35 -4.87
CA PRO A 46 14.13 8.24 -6.34
C PRO A 46 15.49 7.78 -6.88
N LEU A 47 16.60 8.12 -6.23
CA LEU A 47 17.95 7.78 -6.69
C LEU A 47 18.32 6.31 -6.45
N ILE A 48 17.50 5.56 -5.71
CA ILE A 48 17.73 4.15 -5.33
C ILE A 48 16.67 3.20 -5.97
N GLY A 49 15.77 3.70 -6.82
CA GLY A 49 14.79 2.87 -7.55
C GLY A 49 13.74 2.16 -6.67
N LEU A 50 13.60 2.58 -5.41
CA LEU A 50 12.69 1.96 -4.43
C LEU A 50 11.27 2.52 -4.46
N ASN A 51 11.00 3.62 -5.19
CA ASN A 51 9.67 4.24 -5.34
C ASN A 51 9.30 4.55 -6.81
N GLU A 52 9.92 3.91 -7.79
CA GLU A 52 9.52 4.08 -9.19
C GLU A 52 8.43 3.08 -9.58
N CYS A 53 7.53 3.51 -10.48
CA CYS A 53 6.60 2.63 -11.14
C CYS A 53 7.38 1.49 -11.83
N LYS A 54 7.04 0.24 -11.55
CA LYS A 54 7.60 -0.93 -12.23
C LYS A 54 6.51 -1.61 -13.06
N ALA A 55 6.88 -2.05 -14.26
CA ALA A 55 5.98 -2.80 -15.15
C ALA A 55 4.62 -2.08 -15.31
N GLN A 56 3.54 -2.62 -14.75
CA GLN A 56 2.19 -2.06 -14.83
C GLN A 56 1.65 -1.49 -13.52
N SER A 57 2.44 -1.48 -12.44
CA SER A 57 2.01 -1.04 -11.10
C SER A 57 1.26 0.30 -11.07
N CYS A 58 1.76 1.32 -11.74
CA CYS A 58 1.09 2.63 -11.83
C CYS A 58 -0.15 2.61 -12.73
N ALA A 59 -0.16 1.79 -13.79
CA ALA A 59 -1.36 1.62 -14.61
C ALA A 59 -2.51 1.01 -13.80
N LEU A 60 -2.20 0.04 -12.92
CA LEU A 60 -3.17 -0.50 -11.99
C LEU A 60 -3.67 0.57 -11.00
N ALA A 61 -2.76 1.35 -10.42
CA ALA A 61 -3.13 2.41 -9.47
C ALA A 61 -4.01 3.50 -10.12
N ASP A 62 -3.73 3.85 -11.37
CA ASP A 62 -4.53 4.78 -12.17
C ASP A 62 -5.90 4.18 -12.50
N ALA A 63 -5.96 2.91 -12.93
CA ALA A 63 -7.21 2.21 -13.23
C ALA A 63 -8.11 2.10 -11.97
N ALA A 64 -7.51 1.87 -10.81
CA ALA A 64 -8.21 1.89 -9.52
C ALA A 64 -8.66 3.30 -9.09
N GLY A 65 -8.16 4.37 -9.72
CA GLY A 65 -8.37 5.75 -9.29
C GLY A 65 -7.65 6.07 -7.97
N SER A 66 -6.73 5.19 -7.57
CA SER A 66 -5.94 5.25 -6.33
C SER A 66 -4.85 6.31 -6.43
N SER A 67 -4.26 6.48 -7.60
CA SER A 67 -3.23 7.51 -7.86
C SER A 67 -3.81 8.93 -8.00
N GLY A 68 -5.09 9.02 -8.39
CA GLY A 68 -5.74 10.28 -8.78
C GLY A 68 -5.42 10.76 -10.18
N LYS A 69 -4.64 10.00 -10.96
CA LYS A 69 -4.39 10.27 -12.38
C LYS A 69 -5.42 9.53 -13.23
N PRO A 70 -5.83 10.11 -14.38
CA PRO A 70 -6.64 9.38 -15.34
C PRO A 70 -5.81 8.25 -15.94
N PRO A 71 -6.40 7.07 -16.18
CA PRO A 71 -5.60 5.95 -16.65
C PRO A 71 -5.33 6.06 -18.16
N THR A 72 -4.08 5.86 -18.55
CA THR A 72 -3.58 6.11 -19.92
C THR A 72 -3.10 4.87 -20.66
N VAL A 73 -3.06 3.71 -20.00
CA VAL A 73 -2.66 2.43 -20.59
C VAL A 73 -3.52 1.33 -19.99
N LEU A 74 -3.81 0.30 -20.79
CA LEU A 74 -4.60 -0.83 -20.32
C LEU A 74 -3.70 -1.84 -19.58
N PRO A 75 -3.97 -2.17 -18.30
CA PRO A 75 -3.27 -3.24 -17.61
C PRO A 75 -3.56 -4.61 -18.22
N GLU A 76 -2.60 -5.52 -18.14
CA GLU A 76 -2.75 -6.90 -18.58
C GLU A 76 -3.43 -7.75 -17.48
N GLY A 77 -4.18 -8.78 -17.89
CA GLY A 77 -4.68 -9.83 -16.99
C GLY A 77 -6.15 -9.70 -16.58
N ALA A 78 -6.73 -8.51 -16.68
CA ALA A 78 -8.15 -8.28 -16.42
C ALA A 78 -9.05 -8.71 -17.59
N ASN A 79 -10.22 -9.29 -17.26
CA ASN A 79 -11.30 -9.55 -18.22
C ASN A 79 -12.50 -8.59 -18.02
N ASP A 80 -13.52 -8.71 -18.86
CA ASP A 80 -14.69 -7.82 -18.86
C ASP A 80 -15.38 -7.70 -17.49
N GLU A 81 -15.37 -8.75 -16.67
CA GLU A 81 -15.99 -8.70 -15.35
C GLU A 81 -15.12 -7.97 -14.34
N ASP A 82 -13.79 -8.10 -14.44
CA ASP A 82 -12.86 -7.31 -13.63
C ASP A 82 -13.03 -5.83 -13.95
N TYR A 83 -13.14 -5.47 -15.23
CA TYR A 83 -13.42 -4.10 -15.64
C TYR A 83 -14.79 -3.60 -15.16
N LYS A 84 -15.84 -4.42 -15.22
CA LYS A 84 -17.14 -4.06 -14.62
C LYS A 84 -17.01 -3.79 -13.12
N CYS A 85 -16.23 -4.59 -12.41
CA CYS A 85 -15.97 -4.38 -10.99
C CYS A 85 -15.18 -3.08 -10.76
N ILE A 86 -14.12 -2.82 -11.53
CA ILE A 86 -13.35 -1.57 -11.45
C ILE A 86 -14.26 -0.35 -11.68
N LEU A 87 -15.11 -0.38 -12.72
CA LEU A 87 -16.03 0.71 -13.05
C LEU A 87 -17.13 0.92 -12.00
N LYS A 88 -17.52 -0.12 -11.26
CA LYS A 88 -18.45 0.01 -10.12
C LYS A 88 -17.93 1.01 -9.09
N TYR A 89 -16.61 1.00 -8.82
CA TYR A 89 -16.00 1.84 -7.79
C TYR A 89 -15.26 3.06 -8.35
N ASN A 90 -14.75 2.97 -9.57
CA ASN A 90 -14.08 4.05 -10.29
C ASN A 90 -14.70 4.26 -11.68
N PRO A 91 -15.90 4.87 -11.78
CA PRO A 91 -16.52 5.13 -13.07
C PRO A 91 -15.70 6.06 -13.97
N SER A 92 -14.78 6.85 -13.40
CA SER A 92 -13.87 7.71 -14.20
C SER A 92 -12.88 6.93 -15.07
N ALA A 93 -12.74 5.61 -14.86
CA ALA A 93 -11.96 4.73 -15.72
C ALA A 93 -12.72 4.27 -16.98
N GLU A 94 -14.00 4.63 -17.15
CA GLU A 94 -14.80 4.23 -18.32
C GLU A 94 -14.17 4.61 -19.66
N PRO A 95 -13.57 5.81 -19.86
CA PRO A 95 -12.87 6.15 -21.09
C PRO A 95 -11.69 5.21 -21.39
N LEU A 96 -11.06 4.63 -20.37
CA LEU A 96 -10.03 3.61 -20.58
C LEU A 96 -10.65 2.30 -21.06
N LEU A 97 -11.77 1.86 -20.49
CA LEU A 97 -12.42 0.63 -20.94
C LEU A 97 -12.90 0.74 -22.39
N GLU A 98 -13.51 1.86 -22.76
CA GLU A 98 -14.01 2.06 -24.12
C GLU A 98 -12.86 2.09 -25.14
N LYS A 99 -11.79 2.86 -24.87
CA LYS A 99 -10.62 2.86 -25.74
C LYS A 99 -9.86 1.53 -25.75
N ALA A 100 -9.92 0.76 -24.67
CA ALA A 100 -9.35 -0.58 -24.61
C ALA A 100 -10.10 -1.57 -25.52
N LYS A 101 -11.43 -1.52 -25.52
CA LYS A 101 -12.28 -2.35 -26.38
C LYS A 101 -12.07 -2.02 -27.87
N THR A 102 -11.82 -0.76 -28.21
CA THR A 102 -11.56 -0.33 -29.59
C THR A 102 -10.10 -0.47 -30.01
N GLY A 103 -9.20 -0.87 -29.10
CA GLY A 103 -7.76 -1.01 -29.37
C GLY A 103 -7.02 0.33 -29.52
N GLU A 104 -7.64 1.44 -29.12
CA GLU A 104 -7.10 2.80 -29.20
C GLU A 104 -6.10 3.13 -28.09
N LEU A 105 -6.14 2.40 -26.96
CA LEU A 105 -5.13 2.54 -25.92
C LEU A 105 -3.97 1.55 -26.10
N PRO A 106 -2.72 2.01 -25.92
CA PRO A 106 -1.60 1.10 -25.84
C PRO A 106 -1.80 0.18 -24.62
N LYS A 107 -1.69 -1.12 -24.87
CA LYS A 107 -1.57 -2.12 -23.80
C LYS A 107 -0.17 -1.99 -23.18
N VAL A 108 -0.05 -2.26 -21.89
CA VAL A 108 1.27 -2.47 -21.31
C VAL A 108 1.99 -3.58 -22.08
N PRO A 109 3.33 -3.55 -22.19
CA PRO A 109 4.09 -4.66 -22.77
C PRO A 109 3.67 -5.96 -22.08
N LYS A 110 3.69 -7.07 -22.83
CA LYS A 110 3.38 -8.38 -22.24
C LYS A 110 4.25 -8.60 -21.02
N GLN A 111 3.62 -8.85 -19.89
CA GLN A 111 4.28 -9.04 -18.62
C GLN A 111 4.88 -10.45 -18.58
N ASP A 112 6.07 -10.59 -18.02
CA ASP A 112 6.64 -11.91 -17.72
C ASP A 112 5.92 -12.45 -16.48
N THR A 113 4.72 -12.99 -16.72
CA THR A 113 3.86 -13.50 -15.69
C THR A 113 4.22 -14.96 -15.47
N GLY A 114 4.96 -15.26 -14.38
CA GLY A 114 5.30 -16.64 -14.03
C GLY A 114 4.06 -17.56 -13.96
N ALA A 115 4.28 -18.88 -13.83
CA ALA A 115 3.23 -19.89 -13.88
C ALA A 115 2.07 -19.67 -12.88
N SER A 116 2.31 -18.92 -11.80
CA SER A 116 1.29 -18.54 -10.84
C SER A 116 0.19 -17.69 -11.46
N THR A 117 0.49 -16.72 -12.33
CA THR A 117 -0.54 -15.85 -12.91
C THR A 117 -1.58 -16.63 -13.72
N ASP A 118 -1.15 -17.60 -14.53
CA ASP A 118 -2.07 -18.42 -15.31
C ASP A 118 -2.89 -19.38 -14.44
N LEU A 119 -2.28 -19.95 -13.39
CA LEU A 119 -3.00 -20.71 -12.38
C LEU A 119 -4.07 -19.85 -11.69
N PHE A 120 -3.76 -18.60 -11.36
CA PHE A 120 -4.71 -17.70 -10.69
C PHE A 120 -5.80 -17.20 -11.63
N LYS A 121 -5.53 -17.00 -12.93
CA LYS A 121 -6.60 -16.77 -13.92
C LYS A 121 -7.58 -17.94 -13.93
N TYR A 122 -7.07 -19.18 -13.90
CA TYR A 122 -7.90 -20.37 -13.80
C TYR A 122 -8.70 -20.40 -12.50
N LEU A 123 -8.05 -20.18 -11.34
CA LEU A 123 -8.73 -20.13 -10.04
C LEU A 123 -9.79 -19.03 -9.97
N ASN A 124 -9.51 -17.84 -10.52
CA ASN A 124 -10.47 -16.73 -10.62
C ASN A 124 -11.73 -17.16 -11.38
N SER A 125 -11.55 -17.77 -12.56
CA SER A 125 -12.69 -18.27 -13.35
C SER A 125 -13.54 -19.31 -12.60
N TRP A 126 -12.90 -20.09 -11.72
CA TRP A 126 -13.56 -21.15 -10.94
C TRP A 126 -14.24 -20.65 -9.66
N GLN A 127 -13.65 -19.67 -8.96
CA GLN A 127 -14.16 -19.13 -7.69
C GLN A 127 -15.33 -18.15 -7.87
N ARG A 128 -15.34 -17.39 -8.97
CA ARG A 128 -16.34 -16.33 -9.23
C ARG A 128 -17.81 -16.73 -9.05
N PRO A 129 -18.28 -17.91 -9.51
CA PRO A 129 -19.68 -18.31 -9.30
C PRO A 129 -20.06 -18.46 -7.82
N ALA A 130 -19.11 -18.85 -6.96
CA ALA A 130 -19.34 -18.93 -5.52
C ALA A 130 -19.36 -17.52 -4.90
N GLU A 131 -18.46 -16.64 -5.31
CA GLU A 131 -18.34 -15.27 -4.78
C GLU A 131 -19.55 -14.39 -5.13
N ARG A 132 -20.10 -14.52 -6.35
CA ARG A 132 -21.35 -13.84 -6.73
C ARG A 132 -22.50 -14.20 -5.80
N ARG A 133 -22.51 -15.41 -5.24
CA ARG A 133 -23.55 -15.88 -4.32
C ARG A 133 -23.33 -15.38 -2.89
N SER A 134 -22.08 -15.15 -2.48
CA SER A 134 -21.77 -14.60 -1.15
C SER A 134 -21.91 -13.09 -1.05
N GLY A 135 -21.95 -12.38 -2.19
CA GLY A 135 -21.96 -10.92 -2.24
C GLY A 135 -20.58 -10.30 -1.98
N GLU A 136 -20.39 -9.07 -2.46
CA GLU A 136 -19.17 -8.29 -2.22
C GLU A 136 -19.22 -7.63 -0.84
N THR A 137 -18.11 -7.69 -0.09
CA THR A 137 -17.94 -6.93 1.15
C THR A 137 -17.29 -5.59 0.82
N ASP A 138 -18.10 -4.55 0.67
CA ASP A 138 -17.67 -3.19 0.32
C ASP A 138 -18.08 -2.10 1.32
N LYS A 139 -18.61 -2.51 2.48
CA LYS A 139 -18.96 -1.65 3.62
C LYS A 139 -18.14 -2.03 4.85
N GLY A 140 -17.55 -1.05 5.50
CA GLY A 140 -16.78 -1.22 6.73
C GLY A 140 -17.40 -0.50 7.91
N SER A 141 -16.95 -0.86 9.11
CA SER A 141 -17.22 -0.09 10.33
C SER A 141 -16.03 -0.19 11.29
N PHE A 142 -15.77 0.88 12.03
CA PHE A 142 -14.75 0.95 13.06
C PHE A 142 -15.35 0.84 14.46
N THR A 143 -15.19 -0.33 15.06
CA THR A 143 -15.63 -0.62 16.44
C THR A 143 -14.49 -0.59 17.46
N GLY A 144 -13.27 -0.29 17.00
CA GLY A 144 -12.08 -0.20 17.84
C GLY A 144 -12.15 0.87 18.92
N LYS A 145 -11.31 0.73 19.95
CA LYS A 145 -11.16 1.75 21.00
C LYS A 145 -10.28 2.89 20.46
N CYS A 146 -10.46 4.10 20.98
CA CYS A 146 -9.51 5.17 20.72
C CYS A 146 -8.22 4.92 21.50
N ALA A 147 -7.10 5.11 20.83
CA ALA A 147 -5.76 5.12 21.39
C ALA A 147 -4.96 6.22 20.70
N PRO A 148 -3.84 6.70 21.26
CA PRO A 148 -2.97 7.68 20.60
C PRO A 148 -2.62 7.30 19.15
N ASN A 149 -2.46 6.00 18.88
CA ASN A 149 -2.18 5.47 17.55
C ASN A 149 -3.20 4.39 17.16
N ILE A 150 -3.65 4.42 15.91
CA ILE A 150 -4.51 3.39 15.32
C ILE A 150 -3.80 2.80 14.11
N LEU A 151 -3.54 1.49 14.13
CA LEU A 151 -2.96 0.73 13.03
C LEU A 151 -4.06 -0.09 12.35
N ILE A 152 -4.43 0.30 11.14
CA ILE A 152 -5.38 -0.45 10.30
C ILE A 152 -4.59 -1.39 9.38
N PHE A 153 -4.94 -2.67 9.38
CA PHE A 153 -4.25 -3.71 8.60
C PHE A 153 -5.17 -4.46 7.63
N SER A 154 -4.70 -4.68 6.40
CA SER A 154 -5.35 -5.52 5.39
C SER A 154 -4.45 -6.70 4.98
N LYS A 155 -4.99 -7.92 5.11
CA LYS A 155 -4.32 -9.19 4.79
C LYS A 155 -4.17 -9.44 3.28
N GLY A 156 -3.43 -10.46 2.87
CA GLY A 156 -3.25 -10.83 1.46
C GLY A 156 -4.37 -11.73 0.91
N THR A 157 -4.32 -11.97 -0.40
CA THR A 157 -5.25 -12.85 -1.14
C THR A 157 -5.32 -14.23 -0.50
N LEU A 158 -6.55 -14.72 -0.29
CA LEU A 158 -6.89 -16.02 0.29
C LEU A 158 -6.40 -16.25 1.73
N GLU A 159 -5.82 -15.24 2.39
CA GLU A 159 -5.41 -15.42 3.78
C GLU A 159 -6.64 -15.53 4.70
N PRO A 160 -6.68 -16.53 5.60
CA PRO A 160 -7.79 -16.69 6.53
C PRO A 160 -7.67 -15.74 7.73
N THR A 161 -8.64 -15.80 8.65
CA THR A 161 -8.67 -14.97 9.87
C THR A 161 -8.74 -13.46 9.60
N GLN A 162 -8.73 -12.63 10.66
CA GLN A 162 -8.81 -11.17 10.54
C GLN A 162 -7.47 -10.53 10.12
N TYR A 163 -6.34 -11.16 10.42
CA TYR A 163 -5.00 -10.61 10.18
C TYR A 163 -4.15 -11.48 9.24
N GLY A 164 -4.75 -12.47 8.60
CA GLY A 164 -4.02 -13.43 7.78
C GLY A 164 -3.23 -14.43 8.60
N VAL A 165 -2.26 -15.10 7.95
CA VAL A 165 -1.36 -16.09 8.57
C VAL A 165 0.11 -15.76 8.35
N THR A 166 0.41 -14.72 7.57
CA THR A 166 1.77 -14.31 7.20
C THR A 166 2.16 -12.98 7.87
N VAL A 167 2.31 -11.89 7.08
CA VAL A 167 2.78 -10.57 7.51
C VAL A 167 1.96 -10.04 8.69
N GLY A 168 0.63 -10.13 8.58
CA GLY A 168 -0.26 -9.53 9.57
C GLY A 168 -0.13 -10.14 10.96
N VAL A 169 0.10 -11.46 11.08
CA VAL A 169 0.26 -12.12 12.37
C VAL A 169 1.46 -11.58 13.15
N THR A 170 2.56 -11.28 12.46
CA THR A 170 3.78 -10.75 13.09
C THR A 170 3.70 -9.24 13.29
N LEU A 171 3.13 -8.52 12.31
CA LEU A 171 3.02 -7.06 12.34
C LEU A 171 2.05 -6.58 13.43
N THR A 172 0.94 -7.29 13.66
CA THR A 172 -0.18 -6.83 14.52
C THR A 172 0.00 -7.19 16.00
N LYS A 173 1.03 -7.95 16.36
CA LYS A 173 1.30 -8.39 17.74
C LYS A 173 2.32 -7.50 18.47
N GLY A 174 2.25 -7.47 19.80
CA GLY A 174 3.27 -6.85 20.65
C GLY A 174 3.30 -5.32 20.61
N TRP A 175 2.16 -4.71 20.31
CA TRP A 175 1.96 -3.27 20.50
C TRP A 175 1.52 -2.99 21.94
N ASP A 176 1.96 -1.85 22.49
CA ASP A 176 1.57 -1.42 23.83
C ASP A 176 0.17 -0.78 23.84
N SER A 177 -0.28 -0.33 25.02
CA SER A 177 -1.61 0.27 25.21
C SER A 177 -1.84 1.59 24.47
N ASN A 178 -0.79 2.21 23.89
CA ASN A 178 -0.94 3.40 23.06
C ASN A 178 -1.41 3.09 21.64
N TRP A 179 -1.56 1.81 21.29
CA TRP A 179 -1.95 1.37 19.97
C TRP A 179 -3.26 0.59 19.99
N THR A 180 -4.16 0.95 19.08
CA THR A 180 -5.26 0.08 18.66
C THR A 180 -4.91 -0.51 17.31
N VAL A 181 -4.82 -1.83 17.22
CA VAL A 181 -4.66 -2.52 15.93
C VAL A 181 -6.02 -3.02 15.47
N TYR A 182 -6.39 -2.71 14.23
CA TYR A 182 -7.72 -2.95 13.70
C TYR A 182 -7.67 -3.61 12.31
N PRO A 183 -8.40 -4.71 12.07
CA PRO A 183 -8.39 -5.38 10.78
C PRO A 183 -9.38 -4.72 9.81
N VAL A 184 -9.05 -4.70 8.52
CA VAL A 184 -10.05 -4.49 7.47
C VAL A 184 -10.79 -5.81 7.25
N ALA A 185 -12.07 -5.84 7.62
CA ALA A 185 -12.91 -7.03 7.53
C ALA A 185 -13.48 -7.21 6.12
N TYR A 186 -12.65 -7.66 5.18
CA TYR A 186 -13.04 -7.92 3.80
C TYR A 186 -12.71 -9.36 3.39
N ASN A 187 -13.32 -9.82 2.29
CA ASN A 187 -13.04 -11.13 1.70
C ASN A 187 -11.91 -11.00 0.66
N PRO A 188 -10.70 -11.55 0.91
CA PRO A 188 -9.54 -11.31 0.05
C PRO A 188 -9.49 -12.29 -1.14
N THR A 189 -10.46 -12.24 -2.03
CA THR A 189 -10.58 -13.21 -3.13
C THR A 189 -9.60 -12.95 -4.26
N VAL A 190 -9.38 -13.94 -5.13
CA VAL A 190 -8.59 -13.72 -6.36
C VAL A 190 -9.30 -12.69 -7.26
N SER A 191 -10.62 -12.75 -7.39
CA SER A 191 -11.41 -11.75 -8.13
C SER A 191 -11.29 -10.34 -7.53
N GLY A 192 -11.21 -10.23 -6.21
CA GLY A 192 -10.98 -8.96 -5.51
C GLY A 192 -9.63 -8.35 -5.87
N ASP A 193 -8.64 -9.19 -6.18
CA ASP A 193 -7.33 -8.75 -6.66
C ASP A 193 -7.40 -8.19 -8.08
N PHE A 194 -8.06 -8.92 -8.97
CA PHE A 194 -8.28 -8.45 -10.34
C PHE A 194 -9.21 -7.23 -10.40
N CYS A 195 -10.05 -7.03 -9.37
CA CYS A 195 -10.76 -5.78 -9.11
C CYS A 195 -9.92 -4.76 -8.32
N LEU A 196 -8.59 -4.88 -8.37
CA LEU A 196 -7.60 -3.93 -7.85
C LEU A 196 -7.76 -3.61 -6.36
N GLY A 197 -8.26 -4.58 -5.58
CA GLY A 197 -8.55 -4.43 -4.16
C GLY A 197 -9.64 -3.38 -3.85
N LEU A 198 -10.45 -2.97 -4.82
CA LEU A 198 -11.45 -1.89 -4.65
C LEU A 198 -12.55 -2.23 -3.63
N PRO A 199 -13.16 -3.43 -3.61
CA PRO A 199 -14.19 -3.75 -2.62
C PRO A 199 -13.65 -3.62 -1.18
N GLY A 200 -12.52 -4.27 -0.89
CA GLY A 200 -11.84 -4.13 0.40
C GLY A 200 -11.38 -2.69 0.67
N GLY A 201 -10.97 -1.97 -0.37
CA GLY A 201 -10.63 -0.55 -0.28
C GLY A 201 -11.78 0.33 0.21
N MET A 202 -13.02 0.01 -0.19
CA MET A 202 -14.21 0.72 0.33
C MET A 202 -14.47 0.38 1.81
N VAL A 203 -14.22 -0.86 2.23
CA VAL A 203 -14.25 -1.25 3.65
C VAL A 203 -13.19 -0.46 4.43
N ALA A 204 -11.96 -0.38 3.93
CA ALA A 204 -10.86 0.35 4.55
C ALA A 204 -11.15 1.86 4.62
N ARG A 205 -11.77 2.44 3.58
CA ARG A 205 -12.25 3.83 3.55
C ARG A 205 -13.23 4.09 4.69
N ASP A 206 -14.25 3.24 4.83
CA ASP A 206 -15.29 3.42 5.85
C ASP A 206 -14.69 3.32 7.26
N ILE A 207 -13.82 2.33 7.48
CA ILE A 207 -13.07 2.19 8.74
C ILE A 207 -12.24 3.44 9.02
N LEU A 208 -11.50 3.96 8.04
CA LEU A 208 -10.67 5.15 8.20
C LEU A 208 -11.52 6.39 8.54
N ASN A 209 -12.62 6.60 7.81
CA ASN A 209 -13.55 7.71 8.07
C ASN A 209 -14.17 7.62 9.47
N GLU A 210 -14.63 6.44 9.88
CA GLU A 210 -15.23 6.24 11.21
C GLU A 210 -14.20 6.33 12.33
N ALA A 211 -12.98 5.80 12.15
CA ALA A 211 -11.89 5.93 13.11
C ALA A 211 -11.51 7.41 13.30
N ALA A 212 -11.41 8.17 12.22
CA ALA A 212 -11.12 9.60 12.27
C ALA A 212 -12.22 10.40 12.98
N ALA A 213 -13.49 10.08 12.72
CA ALA A 213 -14.62 10.75 13.36
C ALA A 213 -14.72 10.40 14.87
N LYS A 214 -14.51 9.13 15.22
CA LYS A 214 -14.60 8.63 16.60
C LYS A 214 -13.39 9.03 17.45
N CYS A 215 -12.20 9.10 16.84
CA CYS A 215 -10.93 9.31 17.51
C CYS A 215 -10.13 10.45 16.84
N PRO A 216 -10.63 11.71 16.89
CA PRO A 216 -10.06 12.82 16.12
C PRO A 216 -8.65 13.25 16.56
N THR A 217 -8.18 12.79 17.73
CA THR A 217 -6.84 13.06 18.25
C THR A 217 -5.84 11.93 17.94
N SER A 218 -6.30 10.81 17.37
CA SER A 218 -5.45 9.67 17.04
C SER A 218 -4.62 9.92 15.79
N LYS A 219 -3.40 9.39 15.78
CA LYS A 219 -2.60 9.20 14.57
C LYS A 219 -3.00 7.88 13.92
N ILE A 220 -3.33 7.89 12.64
CA ILE A 220 -3.78 6.70 11.92
C ILE A 220 -2.68 6.20 10.98
N PHE A 221 -2.45 4.90 10.98
CA PHE A 221 -1.48 4.21 10.13
C PHE A 221 -2.20 3.14 9.33
N MET A 222 -1.91 3.08 8.03
CA MET A 222 -2.60 2.18 7.09
C MET A 222 -1.59 1.20 6.53
N THR A 223 -1.82 -0.10 6.72
CA THR A 223 -0.84 -1.12 6.32
C THR A 223 -1.46 -2.33 5.66
N GLY A 224 -0.76 -2.94 4.71
CA GLY A 224 -1.28 -4.12 4.03
C GLY A 224 -0.24 -4.92 3.28
N TYR A 225 -0.60 -6.17 2.98
CA TYR A 225 0.26 -7.12 2.28
C TYR A 225 -0.41 -7.62 1.00
N SER A 226 0.31 -7.64 -0.13
CA SER A 226 -0.19 -8.14 -1.42
C SER A 226 -1.46 -7.39 -1.84
N GLN A 227 -2.58 -8.07 -2.10
CA GLN A 227 -3.89 -7.43 -2.26
C GLN A 227 -4.24 -6.39 -1.18
N GLY A 228 -3.88 -6.69 0.08
CA GLY A 228 -4.10 -5.81 1.21
C GLY A 228 -3.38 -4.47 1.07
N ALA A 229 -2.26 -4.42 0.35
CA ALA A 229 -1.58 -3.16 0.01
C ALA A 229 -2.46 -2.29 -0.88
N MET A 230 -3.04 -2.84 -1.95
CA MET A 230 -4.00 -2.11 -2.79
C MET A 230 -5.21 -1.65 -1.97
N VAL A 231 -5.72 -2.51 -1.09
CA VAL A 231 -6.86 -2.20 -0.21
C VAL A 231 -6.59 -0.98 0.65
N VAL A 232 -5.46 -0.92 1.37
CA VAL A 232 -5.20 0.25 2.22
C VAL A 232 -4.93 1.52 1.44
N ARG A 233 -4.27 1.40 0.27
CA ARG A 233 -4.05 2.55 -0.63
C ARG A 233 -5.35 3.11 -1.16
N ASN A 234 -6.26 2.24 -1.59
CA ASN A 234 -7.63 2.62 -1.98
C ASN A 234 -8.39 3.22 -0.80
N GLY A 235 -8.30 2.63 0.39
CA GLY A 235 -8.92 3.16 1.60
C GLY A 235 -8.55 4.63 1.85
N VAL A 236 -7.26 4.96 1.73
CA VAL A 236 -6.78 6.36 1.84
C VAL A 236 -7.24 7.20 0.65
N ALA A 237 -7.07 6.73 -0.58
CA ALA A 237 -7.42 7.49 -1.79
C ALA A 237 -8.90 7.88 -1.85
N TYR A 238 -9.80 7.06 -1.30
CA TYR A 238 -11.24 7.28 -1.32
C TYR A 238 -11.80 7.83 0.00
N ALA A 239 -10.97 8.01 1.04
CA ALA A 239 -11.38 8.65 2.29
C ALA A 239 -11.64 10.14 2.11
N ASN A 240 -12.40 10.71 3.04
CA ASN A 240 -12.62 12.15 3.06
C ASN A 240 -11.34 12.88 3.55
N ASP A 241 -11.26 14.19 3.28
CA ASP A 241 -10.06 14.98 3.57
C ASP A 241 -9.72 15.00 5.06
N SER A 242 -10.72 15.06 5.95
CA SER A 242 -10.50 15.09 7.39
C SER A 242 -9.90 13.77 7.91
N ALA A 243 -10.34 12.62 7.39
CA ALA A 243 -9.78 11.34 7.76
C ALA A 243 -8.38 11.14 7.16
N ARG A 244 -8.16 11.53 5.90
CA ARG A 244 -6.84 11.52 5.27
C ARG A 244 -5.81 12.35 6.05
N ALA A 245 -6.20 13.51 6.57
CA ALA A 245 -5.32 14.38 7.35
C ALA A 245 -4.82 13.75 8.66
N LEU A 246 -5.50 12.73 9.19
CA LEU A 246 -5.06 11.99 10.37
C LEU A 246 -4.13 10.81 10.03
N VAL A 247 -3.99 10.46 8.74
CA VAL A 247 -3.07 9.40 8.31
C VAL A 247 -1.63 9.92 8.40
N ARG A 248 -0.83 9.30 9.28
CA ARG A 248 0.58 9.66 9.49
C ARG A 248 1.57 8.75 8.77
N GLY A 249 1.09 7.66 8.18
CA GLY A 249 1.92 6.78 7.38
C GLY A 249 1.12 5.69 6.70
N VAL A 250 1.51 5.37 5.47
CA VAL A 250 1.05 4.19 4.73
C VAL A 250 2.25 3.27 4.52
N LEU A 251 2.10 1.99 4.87
CA LEU A 251 3.17 1.01 4.76
C LEU A 251 2.65 -0.28 4.11
N ALA A 252 3.21 -0.65 2.97
CA ALA A 252 2.77 -1.80 2.19
C ALA A 252 3.89 -2.83 1.98
N PHE A 253 3.52 -4.11 1.90
CA PHE A 253 4.44 -5.22 1.59
C PHE A 253 3.99 -5.90 0.30
N GLY A 254 4.91 -6.09 -0.66
CA GLY A 254 4.59 -6.67 -1.96
C GLY A 254 3.48 -5.87 -2.66
N ASP A 255 3.68 -4.56 -2.80
CA ASP A 255 2.63 -3.60 -3.22
C ASP A 255 2.40 -3.60 -4.74
N PRO A 256 1.24 -4.02 -5.25
CA PRO A 256 0.92 -3.93 -6.67
C PRO A 256 0.88 -2.50 -7.23
N PHE A 257 0.72 -1.49 -6.37
CA PHE A 257 0.73 -0.06 -6.74
C PHE A 257 2.09 0.60 -6.47
N GLN A 258 3.15 -0.19 -6.39
CA GLN A 258 4.53 0.26 -6.20
C GLN A 258 4.85 1.50 -7.05
N GLY A 259 5.40 2.54 -6.40
CA GLY A 259 5.82 3.78 -7.04
C GLY A 259 4.70 4.74 -7.48
N SER A 260 3.44 4.34 -7.41
CA SER A 260 2.32 5.26 -7.58
C SER A 260 2.19 6.20 -6.36
N PRO A 261 1.71 7.44 -6.52
CA PRO A 261 1.17 8.22 -5.39
C PRO A 261 -0.18 7.64 -4.91
N ILE A 262 -0.70 8.23 -3.83
CA ILE A 262 -2.08 8.02 -3.35
C ILE A 262 -2.82 9.35 -3.49
N LYS A 263 -4.01 9.34 -4.11
CA LYS A 263 -4.85 10.50 -4.36
C LYS A 263 -5.14 11.25 -3.06
N GLY A 264 -4.78 12.54 -3.02
CA GLY A 264 -5.05 13.42 -1.89
C GLY A 264 -4.25 13.12 -0.63
N TYR A 265 -3.17 12.32 -0.72
CA TYR A 265 -2.29 12.00 0.40
C TYR A 265 -0.83 12.32 0.07
N ASP A 266 -0.23 13.19 0.87
CA ASP A 266 1.15 13.68 0.77
C ASP A 266 2.05 13.23 1.95
N GLY A 267 1.48 12.41 2.84
CA GLY A 267 2.20 11.82 3.97
C GLY A 267 3.18 10.72 3.55
N PRO A 268 3.93 10.16 4.51
CA PRO A 268 4.86 9.08 4.26
C PRO A 268 4.16 7.86 3.65
N LEU A 269 4.73 7.34 2.57
CA LEU A 269 4.36 6.09 1.94
C LEU A 269 5.63 5.27 1.76
N VAL A 270 5.67 4.09 2.37
CA VAL A 270 6.80 3.16 2.25
C VAL A 270 6.30 1.81 1.78
N THR A 271 6.93 1.29 0.74
CA THR A 271 6.64 0.00 0.16
C THR A 271 7.84 -0.92 0.32
N TYR A 272 7.62 -2.08 0.92
CA TYR A 272 8.59 -3.17 0.97
C TYR A 272 8.38 -4.03 -0.26
N CYS A 273 9.24 -3.82 -1.25
CA CYS A 273 9.21 -4.52 -2.53
C CYS A 273 10.57 -5.14 -2.82
N LYS A 274 10.66 -6.47 -2.69
CA LYS A 274 11.89 -7.22 -2.97
C LYS A 274 12.18 -7.22 -4.48
N PRO A 275 13.47 -7.28 -4.90
CA PRO A 275 13.83 -7.25 -6.32
C PRO A 275 13.11 -8.28 -7.19
N ASP A 276 12.89 -9.49 -6.68
CA ASP A 276 12.26 -10.61 -7.42
C ASP A 276 10.78 -10.80 -7.04
N ASP A 277 10.16 -9.81 -6.40
CA ASP A 277 8.72 -9.82 -6.15
C ASP A 277 7.97 -9.26 -7.35
N GLY A 278 7.48 -10.14 -8.23
CA GLY A 278 6.73 -9.76 -9.43
C GLY A 278 5.40 -9.04 -9.11
N VAL A 279 4.86 -9.20 -7.90
CA VAL A 279 3.68 -8.46 -7.44
C VAL A 279 3.96 -6.96 -7.39
N CYS A 280 5.19 -6.56 -7.04
CA CYS A 280 5.59 -5.16 -7.07
C CYS A 280 5.68 -4.55 -8.47
N GLY A 281 5.65 -5.38 -9.53
CA GLY A 281 5.48 -4.92 -10.90
C GLY A 281 4.01 -4.71 -11.30
N GLY A 282 3.07 -5.01 -10.40
CA GLY A 282 1.65 -5.11 -10.72
C GLY A 282 1.28 -6.43 -11.40
N ASN A 283 2.11 -7.48 -11.28
CA ASN A 283 1.80 -8.79 -11.86
C ASN A 283 1.26 -9.72 -10.76
N PHE A 284 0.31 -10.59 -11.09
CA PHE A 284 -0.10 -11.63 -10.13
C PHE A 284 0.91 -12.78 -10.12
N GLU A 285 2.15 -12.50 -9.70
CA GLU A 285 3.27 -13.44 -9.71
C GLU A 285 3.75 -13.71 -8.29
N LEU A 286 3.27 -14.80 -7.69
CA LEU A 286 3.68 -15.21 -6.35
C LEU A 286 5.04 -15.91 -6.37
N SER A 287 6.11 -15.12 -6.29
CA SER A 287 7.47 -15.64 -6.18
C SER A 287 7.85 -15.98 -4.72
N GLY A 288 8.97 -16.69 -4.54
CA GLY A 288 9.54 -16.91 -3.21
C GLY A 288 9.87 -15.60 -2.49
N ALA A 289 10.23 -14.54 -3.24
CA ALA A 289 10.45 -13.21 -2.68
C ALA A 289 9.16 -12.64 -2.09
N HIS A 290 8.03 -12.73 -2.82
CA HIS A 290 6.73 -12.26 -2.34
C HIS A 290 6.31 -12.96 -1.03
N LEU A 291 6.55 -14.26 -0.93
CA LEU A 291 6.18 -15.04 0.26
C LEU A 291 7.16 -14.89 1.44
N SER A 292 8.27 -14.17 1.26
CA SER A 292 9.37 -14.12 2.24
C SER A 292 9.29 -13.01 3.29
N TYR A 293 8.44 -12.00 3.12
CA TYR A 293 8.31 -10.88 4.08
C TYR A 293 8.09 -11.29 5.55
N PRO A 294 7.31 -12.33 5.90
CA PRO A 294 7.16 -12.73 7.31
C PRO A 294 8.40 -13.47 7.87
N PHE A 295 9.36 -13.86 7.03
CA PHE A 295 10.51 -14.69 7.40
C PHE A 295 11.84 -13.92 7.41
N ASP A 296 11.81 -12.62 7.16
CA ASP A 296 12.99 -11.75 7.22
C ASP A 296 12.76 -10.53 8.14
N ASP A 297 13.63 -9.52 8.04
CA ASP A 297 13.57 -8.33 8.88
C ASP A 297 12.56 -7.27 8.40
N SER A 298 11.81 -7.51 7.31
CA SER A 298 10.86 -6.54 6.74
C SER A 298 9.80 -6.12 7.75
N VAL A 299 9.18 -7.09 8.43
CA VAL A 299 8.15 -6.80 9.44
C VAL A 299 8.74 -6.08 10.65
N THR A 300 9.96 -6.42 11.06
CA THR A 300 10.65 -5.74 12.17
C THR A 300 10.93 -4.28 11.82
N LYS A 301 11.53 -4.01 10.66
CA LYS A 301 11.79 -2.65 10.15
C LYS A 301 10.50 -1.85 10.03
N ALA A 302 9.42 -2.47 9.57
CA ALA A 302 8.13 -1.81 9.47
C ALA A 302 7.58 -1.37 10.83
N LYS A 303 7.70 -2.22 11.86
CA LYS A 303 7.28 -1.86 13.23
C LYS A 303 8.12 -0.72 13.79
N GLU A 304 9.42 -0.73 13.55
CA GLU A 304 10.31 0.36 13.97
C GLU A 304 9.93 1.68 13.28
N LEU A 305 9.65 1.64 11.98
CA LEU A 305 9.23 2.81 11.22
C LEU A 305 7.88 3.36 11.68
N LEU A 306 6.89 2.49 11.92
CA LEU A 306 5.60 2.88 12.49
C LEU A 306 5.75 3.54 13.87
N LYS A 307 6.61 2.99 14.73
CA LYS A 307 6.94 3.60 16.03
C LYS A 307 7.62 4.96 15.89
N LYS A 308 8.53 5.09 14.91
CA LYS A 308 9.18 6.37 14.59
C LYS A 308 8.16 7.42 14.17
N TRP A 309 7.29 7.12 13.21
CA TRP A 309 6.24 8.06 12.79
C TRP A 309 5.25 8.39 13.91
N ALA A 310 4.94 7.44 14.80
CA ALA A 310 4.09 7.70 15.95
C ALA A 310 4.73 8.66 16.98
N ALA A 311 6.07 8.67 17.09
CA ALA A 311 6.81 9.55 17.97
C ALA A 311 6.97 10.99 17.41
N GLU A 312 6.83 11.18 16.10
CA GLU A 312 6.88 12.50 15.46
C GLU A 312 5.60 13.29 15.78
N THR A 313 5.75 14.53 16.27
CA THR A 313 4.64 15.41 16.72
C THR A 313 3.79 15.89 15.54
#